data_AF-A0A3D1VJQ8-F1
#
_entry.id   AF-A0A3D1VJQ8-F1
#
_cell.length_a   1.000
_cell.length_b   1.000
_cell.length_c   1.000
_cell.angle_alpha   90.00
_cell.angle_beta   90.00
_cell.angle_gamma   90.00
#
_symmetry.space_group_name_H-M   'P 1'
#
loop_
_entity.id
_entity.type
_entity.pdbx_description
1 polymer ?
#
loop_
_entity_poly.entity_id
_entity_poly.type
_entity_poly.pdbx_seq_one_letter_code
_entity_poly.pdbx_strand_id
1 'polypeptide(L)'
;AGRLHIDEELMKELKDIKSTVNPTEILLVVDAMTGQDAVNVAEHFNHLLDITGVVLTKMDGDTRGGAALSVRYVTGKPIKFVGMGEKLDTLEPFHPDRMASRILGMGDMLSLIEKAQENFDEKKAAELEQKLRQSTFTFTDYLEQFKQIRKMGSMEQIMGMLPGMKGMNVKDAKIDENQIDRMEAMILSMTPKEREKPDIINGSRKKRIAAGSGTTVEELNRFIKQFEQTQKLMKQFTGGGMKKKRGLFGKGFPF
;
A
#
# COMPACT_ATOMS: atom_id res chain seq x y z
N ALA A 1 -17.60 17.01 -19.08
CA ALA A 1 -18.75 17.17 -18.16
C ALA A 1 -19.73 16.04 -18.43
N GLY A 2 -20.24 15.37 -17.38
CA GLY A 2 -21.01 14.14 -17.47
C GLY A 2 -22.19 14.26 -18.43
N ARG A 3 -22.13 13.50 -19.53
CA ARG A 3 -23.18 13.41 -20.55
C ARG A 3 -24.25 12.46 -20.02
N LEU A 4 -25.10 12.99 -19.15
CA LEU A 4 -26.22 12.26 -18.55
C LEU A 4 -27.37 12.01 -19.54
N HIS A 5 -27.31 12.53 -20.76
CA HIS A 5 -28.20 12.16 -21.87
C HIS A 5 -27.32 11.75 -23.05
N ILE A 6 -27.55 10.55 -23.56
CA ILE A 6 -26.84 10.01 -24.72
C ILE A 6 -27.16 10.92 -25.91
N ASP A 7 -26.15 11.63 -26.36
CA ASP A 7 -26.25 12.53 -27.50
C ASP A 7 -26.17 11.70 -28.79
N GLU A 8 -27.26 11.66 -29.56
CA GLU A 8 -27.35 10.87 -30.79
C GLU A 8 -26.31 11.30 -31.83
N GLU A 9 -25.98 12.60 -31.89
CA GLU A 9 -24.98 13.13 -32.81
C GLU A 9 -23.59 12.58 -32.44
N LEU A 10 -23.24 12.62 -31.17
CA LEU A 10 -22.00 12.04 -30.66
C LEU A 10 -21.92 10.53 -30.93
N MET A 11 -23.00 9.79 -30.70
CA MET A 11 -22.99 8.34 -30.93
C MET A 11 -22.79 8.00 -32.40
N LYS A 12 -23.31 8.83 -33.30
CA LYS A 12 -23.05 8.72 -34.73
C LYS A 12 -21.57 8.96 -35.05
N GLU A 13 -20.97 10.01 -34.50
CA GLU A 13 -19.52 10.26 -34.67
C GLU A 13 -18.67 9.08 -34.18
N LEU A 14 -18.99 8.52 -33.01
CA LEU A 14 -18.25 7.36 -32.47
C LEU A 14 -18.40 6.13 -33.37
N LYS A 15 -19.55 5.94 -34.01
CA LYS A 15 -19.77 4.86 -34.97
C LYS A 15 -18.94 5.06 -36.25
N ASP A 16 -18.84 6.30 -36.73
CA ASP A 16 -18.03 6.66 -37.89
C ASP A 16 -16.52 6.49 -37.61
N ILE A 17 -16.08 6.82 -36.39
CA ILE A 17 -14.71 6.55 -35.94
C ILE A 17 -14.44 5.04 -35.90
N LYS A 18 -15.36 4.25 -35.32
CA LYS A 18 -15.23 2.79 -35.24
C LYS A 18 -15.08 2.17 -36.63
N SER A 19 -15.92 2.57 -37.59
CA SER A 19 -15.89 2.00 -38.95
C SER A 19 -14.64 2.39 -39.74
N THR A 20 -14.09 3.58 -39.47
CA THR A 20 -12.87 4.07 -40.12
C THR A 20 -11.61 3.44 -39.54
N VAL A 21 -11.51 3.39 -38.20
CA VAL A 21 -10.28 2.96 -37.51
C VAL A 21 -10.21 1.44 -37.36
N ASN A 22 -11.35 0.75 -37.30
CA ASN A 22 -11.45 -0.70 -37.02
C ASN A 22 -10.64 -1.12 -35.78
N PRO A 23 -10.92 -0.54 -34.60
CA PRO A 23 -10.16 -0.83 -33.39
C PRO A 23 -10.31 -2.29 -32.96
N THR A 24 -9.21 -2.91 -32.51
CA THR A 24 -9.22 -4.27 -31.94
C THR A 24 -9.92 -4.30 -30.58
N GLU A 25 -9.80 -3.23 -29.80
CA GLU A 25 -10.36 -3.12 -28.46
C GLU A 25 -11.06 -1.77 -28.29
N ILE A 26 -12.26 -1.80 -27.73
CA ILE A 26 -13.05 -0.63 -27.34
C ILE A 26 -13.36 -0.80 -25.85
N LEU A 27 -12.71 0.02 -25.02
CA LEU A 27 -12.87 -0.03 -23.57
C LEU A 27 -13.79 1.09 -23.10
N LEU A 28 -14.90 0.72 -22.45
CA LEU A 28 -15.78 1.67 -21.81
C LEU A 28 -15.26 2.01 -20.40
N VAL A 29 -15.02 3.28 -20.13
CA VAL A 29 -14.61 3.75 -18.81
C VAL A 29 -15.83 4.20 -18.03
N VAL A 30 -16.05 3.61 -16.86
CA VAL A 30 -17.23 3.84 -16.02
C VAL A 30 -16.78 4.21 -14.60
N ASP A 31 -17.48 5.14 -13.97
CA ASP A 31 -17.27 5.50 -12.58
C ASP A 31 -18.08 4.57 -11.67
N ALA A 32 -17.39 3.92 -10.72
CA ALA A 32 -18.00 2.96 -9.81
C ALA A 32 -19.03 3.59 -8.85
N MET A 33 -18.98 4.92 -8.66
CA MET A 33 -19.91 5.65 -7.81
C MET A 33 -21.26 5.92 -8.49
N THR A 34 -21.35 5.83 -9.81
CA THR A 34 -22.53 6.27 -10.57
C THR A 34 -23.71 5.28 -10.49
N GLY A 35 -23.54 4.13 -9.84
CA GLY A 35 -24.64 3.24 -9.47
C GLY A 35 -25.45 2.72 -10.67
N GLN A 36 -26.77 2.99 -10.67
CA GLN A 36 -27.71 2.52 -11.71
C GLN A 36 -27.54 3.24 -13.05
N ASP A 37 -27.11 4.49 -13.05
CA ASP A 37 -26.95 5.26 -14.30
C ASP A 37 -25.81 4.71 -15.16
N ALA A 38 -24.77 4.20 -14.51
CA ALA A 38 -23.67 3.47 -15.18
C ALA A 38 -24.17 2.26 -15.97
N VAL A 39 -25.24 1.61 -15.54
CA VAL A 39 -25.82 0.43 -16.17
C VAL A 39 -26.45 0.80 -17.51
N ASN A 40 -27.30 1.83 -17.51
CA ASN A 40 -27.96 2.33 -18.72
C ASN A 40 -26.93 2.81 -19.74
N VAL A 41 -25.93 3.59 -19.31
CA VAL A 41 -24.85 4.05 -20.19
C VAL A 41 -24.10 2.86 -20.78
N ALA A 42 -23.75 1.87 -19.97
CA ALA A 42 -23.01 0.71 -20.45
C ALA A 42 -23.81 -0.13 -21.45
N GLU A 43 -25.13 -0.30 -21.24
CA GLU A 43 -26.01 -1.00 -22.17
C GLU A 43 -26.06 -0.33 -23.55
N HIS A 44 -26.32 0.97 -23.58
CA HIS A 44 -26.44 1.73 -24.81
C HIS A 44 -25.12 1.79 -25.60
N PHE A 45 -23.99 2.02 -24.92
CA PHE A 45 -22.68 2.03 -25.56
C PHE A 45 -22.29 0.65 -26.08
N ASN A 46 -22.61 -0.41 -25.34
CA ASN A 46 -22.38 -1.77 -25.79
C ASN A 46 -23.23 -2.12 -27.03
N HIS A 47 -24.50 -1.72 -27.07
CA HIS A 47 -25.36 -1.97 -28.23
C HIS A 47 -24.87 -1.24 -29.50
N LEU A 48 -24.40 0.00 -29.37
CA LEU A 48 -24.02 0.82 -30.52
C LEU A 48 -22.58 0.57 -30.99
N LEU A 49 -21.64 0.40 -30.06
CA LEU A 49 -20.21 0.30 -30.35
C LEU A 49 -19.66 -1.11 -30.17
N ASP A 50 -20.44 -2.07 -29.67
CA ASP A 50 -19.99 -3.44 -29.36
C ASP A 50 -18.65 -3.44 -28.62
N ILE A 51 -18.67 -2.91 -27.39
CA ILE A 51 -17.46 -2.73 -26.60
C ILE A 51 -16.82 -4.10 -26.31
N THR A 52 -15.50 -4.13 -26.15
CA THR A 52 -14.73 -5.36 -25.90
C THR A 52 -14.43 -5.56 -24.42
N GLY A 53 -14.46 -4.49 -23.63
CA GLY A 53 -14.22 -4.54 -22.20
C GLY A 53 -14.59 -3.26 -21.49
N VAL A 54 -14.48 -3.30 -20.16
CA VAL A 54 -14.83 -2.20 -19.27
C VAL A 54 -13.66 -1.89 -18.34
N VAL A 55 -13.47 -0.61 -18.04
CA VAL A 55 -12.56 -0.11 -17.01
C VAL A 55 -13.41 0.59 -15.96
N LEU A 56 -13.29 0.18 -14.70
CA LEU A 56 -13.97 0.85 -13.59
C LEU A 56 -13.03 1.81 -12.90
N THR A 57 -13.51 3.00 -12.56
CA THR A 57 -12.72 4.03 -11.87
C THR A 57 -13.32 4.32 -10.50
N LYS A 58 -12.52 4.95 -9.62
CA LYS A 58 -12.91 5.31 -8.25
C LYS A 58 -13.37 4.11 -7.40
N MET A 59 -12.69 2.98 -7.59
CA MET A 59 -12.93 1.75 -6.83
C MET A 59 -12.30 1.81 -5.43
N ASP A 60 -11.58 2.87 -5.09
CA ASP A 60 -11.05 3.16 -3.75
C ASP A 60 -12.12 3.67 -2.77
N GLY A 61 -13.26 4.16 -3.27
CA GLY A 61 -14.38 4.59 -2.44
C GLY A 61 -15.12 3.46 -1.71
N ASP A 62 -16.10 3.83 -0.87
CA ASP A 62 -17.00 2.91 -0.15
C ASP A 62 -18.05 2.23 -1.07
N THR A 63 -17.78 2.21 -2.36
CA THR A 63 -18.63 1.54 -3.34
C THR A 63 -18.41 0.04 -3.19
N ARG A 64 -19.41 -0.66 -2.65
CA ARG A 64 -19.40 -2.12 -2.45
C ARG A 64 -19.45 -2.91 -3.76
N GLY A 65 -18.77 -2.47 -4.82
CA GLY A 65 -18.64 -3.18 -6.10
C GLY A 65 -19.93 -3.41 -6.90
N GLY A 66 -21.08 -2.89 -6.47
CA GLY A 66 -22.36 -3.12 -7.15
C GLY A 66 -22.36 -2.70 -8.62
N ALA A 67 -21.71 -1.57 -8.93
CA ALA A 67 -21.57 -1.10 -10.31
C ALA A 67 -20.80 -2.09 -11.20
N ALA A 68 -19.77 -2.76 -10.66
CA ALA A 68 -19.01 -3.77 -11.38
C ALA A 68 -19.90 -4.95 -11.81
N LEU A 69 -20.71 -5.43 -10.87
CA LEU A 69 -21.63 -6.53 -11.13
C LEU A 69 -22.70 -6.13 -12.14
N SER A 70 -23.32 -4.97 -11.98
CA SER A 70 -24.39 -4.52 -12.86
C SER A 70 -23.91 -4.27 -14.29
N VAL A 71 -22.76 -3.62 -14.45
CA VAL A 71 -22.19 -3.37 -15.79
C VAL A 71 -21.79 -4.69 -16.47
N ARG A 72 -21.17 -5.62 -15.73
CA ARG A 72 -20.84 -6.96 -16.27
C ARG A 72 -22.09 -7.73 -16.67
N TYR A 73 -23.15 -7.66 -15.87
CA TYR A 73 -24.41 -8.35 -16.13
C TYR A 73 -25.10 -7.84 -17.39
N VAL A 74 -25.17 -6.51 -17.56
CA VAL A 74 -25.90 -5.91 -18.68
C VAL A 74 -25.09 -5.90 -19.99
N THR A 75 -23.78 -5.67 -19.92
CA THR A 75 -22.96 -5.66 -21.14
C THR A 75 -22.52 -7.06 -21.57
N GLY A 76 -22.36 -7.99 -20.63
CA GLY A 76 -21.72 -9.29 -20.88
C GLY A 76 -20.23 -9.19 -21.22
N LYS A 77 -19.60 -8.00 -21.10
CA LYS A 77 -18.20 -7.73 -21.48
C LYS A 77 -17.27 -7.73 -20.27
N PRO A 78 -16.02 -8.21 -20.40
CA PRO A 78 -15.13 -8.39 -19.26
C PRO A 78 -14.68 -7.04 -18.71
N ILE A 79 -14.59 -6.92 -17.38
CA ILE A 79 -13.90 -5.80 -16.76
C ILE A 79 -12.41 -6.13 -16.80
N LYS A 80 -11.61 -5.27 -17.42
CA LYS A 80 -10.17 -5.50 -17.62
C LYS A 80 -9.30 -4.82 -16.56
N PHE A 81 -9.66 -3.59 -16.18
CA PHE A 81 -8.89 -2.79 -15.22
C PHE A 81 -9.79 -2.07 -14.22
N VAL A 82 -9.21 -1.75 -13.07
CA VAL A 82 -9.80 -0.94 -12.00
C VAL A 82 -8.86 0.18 -11.59
N GLY A 83 -9.38 1.40 -11.47
CA GLY A 83 -8.68 2.54 -10.88
C GLY A 83 -8.93 2.61 -9.39
N MET A 84 -7.87 2.44 -8.60
CA MET A 84 -7.85 2.44 -7.13
C MET A 84 -7.35 3.78 -6.54
N GLY A 85 -7.36 4.84 -7.33
CA GLY A 85 -6.94 6.18 -6.89
C GLY A 85 -6.78 7.16 -8.04
N GLU A 86 -6.18 8.31 -7.73
CA GLU A 86 -5.98 9.42 -8.68
C GLU A 86 -4.62 9.37 -9.39
N LYS A 87 -3.67 8.57 -8.90
CA LYS A 87 -2.31 8.53 -9.42
C LYS A 87 -2.18 7.55 -10.59
N LEU A 88 -1.22 7.79 -11.48
CA LEU A 88 -1.00 6.96 -12.68
C LEU A 88 -0.66 5.49 -12.36
N ASP A 89 -0.07 5.23 -11.19
CA ASP A 89 0.30 3.90 -10.70
C ASP A 89 -0.85 3.13 -10.03
N THR A 90 -2.04 3.74 -9.92
CA THR A 90 -3.21 3.12 -9.24
C THR A 90 -4.18 2.41 -10.19
N LEU A 91 -3.81 2.22 -11.45
CA LEU A 91 -4.56 1.40 -12.40
C LEU A 91 -4.10 -0.05 -12.30
N GLU A 92 -4.98 -0.92 -11.80
CA GLU A 92 -4.68 -2.33 -11.56
C GLU A 92 -5.52 -3.25 -12.46
N PRO A 93 -5.02 -4.44 -12.84
CA PRO A 93 -5.84 -5.46 -13.47
C PRO A 93 -7.05 -5.84 -12.60
N PHE A 94 -8.20 -6.09 -13.22
CA PHE A 94 -9.39 -6.52 -12.48
C PHE A 94 -9.28 -7.99 -12.09
N HIS A 95 -9.46 -8.27 -10.79
CA HIS A 95 -9.50 -9.62 -10.23
C HIS A 95 -10.90 -9.90 -9.63
N PRO A 96 -11.71 -10.77 -10.26
CA PRO A 96 -13.06 -11.09 -9.76
C PRO A 96 -13.08 -11.60 -8.32
N ASP A 97 -12.10 -12.42 -7.94
CA ASP A 97 -12.02 -13.02 -6.59
C ASP A 97 -11.82 -11.96 -5.49
N ARG A 98 -10.99 -10.95 -5.77
CA ARG A 98 -10.78 -9.80 -4.87
C ARG A 98 -12.03 -8.95 -4.74
N MET A 99 -12.72 -8.74 -5.86
CA MET A 99 -13.98 -7.98 -5.87
C MET A 99 -15.07 -8.71 -5.07
N ALA A 100 -15.24 -10.02 -5.28
CA ALA A 100 -16.18 -10.86 -4.54
C ALA A 100 -15.86 -10.84 -3.03
N SER A 101 -14.58 -10.96 -2.67
CA SER A 101 -14.14 -10.88 -1.27
C SER A 101 -14.47 -9.53 -0.62
N ARG A 102 -14.29 -8.43 -1.35
CA ARG A 102 -14.62 -7.07 -0.87
C ARG A 102 -16.15 -6.87 -0.73
N ILE A 103 -16.96 -7.42 -1.64
CA ILE A 103 -18.43 -7.39 -1.54
C ILE A 103 -18.91 -8.20 -0.32
N LEU A 104 -18.34 -9.38 -0.11
CA LEU A 104 -18.68 -10.29 0.98
C LEU A 104 -18.11 -9.84 2.33
N GLY A 105 -17.36 -8.73 2.39
CA GLY A 105 -16.70 -8.26 3.61
C GLY A 105 -15.56 -9.17 4.10
N MET A 106 -15.13 -10.14 3.28
CA MET A 106 -14.02 -11.06 3.55
C MET A 106 -12.67 -10.55 3.02
N GLY A 107 -12.66 -9.37 2.37
CA GLY A 107 -11.50 -8.76 1.70
C GLY A 107 -10.30 -8.48 2.61
N ASP A 108 -10.50 -8.40 3.92
CA ASP A 108 -9.41 -8.20 4.87
C ASP A 108 -8.56 -9.46 5.05
N MET A 109 -9.13 -10.68 5.06
CA MET A 109 -8.34 -11.88 5.39
C MET A 109 -7.49 -12.38 4.22
N LEU A 110 -8.02 -12.40 2.99
CA LEU A 110 -7.25 -12.88 1.83
C LEU A 110 -6.16 -11.90 1.43
N SER A 111 -6.42 -10.58 1.49
CA SER A 111 -5.40 -9.56 1.25
C SER A 111 -4.31 -9.56 2.33
N LEU A 112 -4.65 -9.88 3.59
CA LEU A 112 -3.67 -10.08 4.66
C LEU A 112 -2.82 -11.32 4.43
N ILE A 113 -3.39 -12.41 3.89
CA ILE A 113 -2.66 -13.64 3.59
C ILE A 113 -1.78 -13.45 2.34
N GLU A 114 -2.27 -12.80 1.29
CA GLU A 114 -1.49 -12.49 0.07
C GLU A 114 -0.36 -11.49 0.38
N LYS A 115 -0.63 -10.39 1.10
CA LYS A 115 0.44 -9.44 1.52
C LYS A 115 1.40 -10.03 2.54
N ALA A 116 0.96 -10.97 3.39
CA ALA A 116 1.86 -11.73 4.25
C ALA A 116 2.69 -12.73 3.46
N GLN A 117 2.18 -13.32 2.37
CA GLN A 117 2.96 -14.23 1.53
C GLN A 117 3.92 -13.49 0.59
N GLU A 118 3.53 -12.34 0.02
CA GLU A 118 4.38 -11.55 -0.88
C GLU A 118 5.50 -10.77 -0.14
N ASN A 119 5.32 -10.43 1.14
CA ASN A 119 6.33 -9.73 1.93
C ASN A 119 7.18 -10.64 2.84
N PHE A 120 6.90 -11.95 2.88
CA PHE A 120 7.78 -12.91 3.55
C PHE A 120 8.75 -13.52 2.55
N ASP A 121 9.79 -12.75 2.23
CA ASP A 121 10.99 -13.29 1.62
C ASP A 121 11.69 -14.14 2.70
N GLU A 122 11.42 -15.45 2.75
CA GLU A 122 11.92 -16.39 3.78
C GLU A 122 13.43 -16.24 4.02
N LYS A 123 14.18 -15.87 2.97
CA LYS A 123 15.61 -15.58 3.03
C LYS A 123 15.92 -14.32 3.83
N LYS A 124 15.20 -13.21 3.60
CA LYS A 124 15.38 -11.97 4.38
C LYS A 124 14.90 -12.11 5.81
N ALA A 125 13.84 -12.90 6.04
CA ALA A 125 13.37 -13.21 7.38
C ALA A 125 14.44 -14.00 8.16
N ALA A 126 15.08 -14.99 7.53
CA ALA A 126 16.16 -15.77 8.14
C ALA A 126 17.43 -14.93 8.38
N GLU A 127 17.81 -14.06 7.44
CA GLU A 127 18.95 -13.13 7.59
C GLU A 127 18.70 -12.12 8.71
N LEU A 128 17.47 -11.56 8.77
CA LEU A 128 17.05 -10.66 9.83
C LEU A 128 17.05 -11.38 11.17
N GLU A 129 16.53 -12.61 11.25
CA GLU A 129 16.58 -13.43 12.46
C GLU A 129 18.02 -13.71 12.91
N GLN A 130 18.92 -14.05 11.99
CA GLN A 130 20.32 -14.30 12.28
C GLN A 130 21.05 -13.03 12.78
N LYS A 131 20.83 -11.88 12.13
CA LYS A 131 21.38 -10.58 12.56
C LYS A 131 20.81 -10.14 13.92
N LEU A 132 19.53 -10.39 14.17
CA LEU A 132 18.87 -10.15 15.45
C LEU A 132 19.45 -11.03 16.56
N ARG A 133 19.71 -12.31 16.28
CA ARG A 133 20.40 -13.24 17.20
C ARG A 133 21.84 -12.81 17.49
N GLN A 134 22.54 -12.23 16.52
CA GLN A 134 23.91 -11.75 16.64
C GLN A 134 24.04 -10.35 17.27
N SER A 135 22.93 -9.68 17.61
CA SER A 135 22.91 -8.33 18.20
C SER A 135 23.57 -7.24 17.34
N THR A 136 23.74 -7.48 16.04
CA THR A 136 24.40 -6.59 15.08
C THR A 136 23.37 -5.78 14.30
N PHE A 137 22.45 -5.12 15.00
CA PHE A 137 21.51 -4.21 14.34
C PHE A 137 22.22 -2.88 14.05
N THR A 138 22.36 -2.54 12.76
CA THR A 138 23.11 -1.37 12.29
C THR A 138 22.19 -0.30 11.70
N PHE A 139 22.72 0.91 11.41
CA PHE A 139 21.94 1.94 10.71
C PHE A 139 21.60 1.51 9.27
N THR A 140 22.39 0.63 8.66
CA THR A 140 22.08 0.07 7.34
C THR A 140 20.81 -0.78 7.41
N ASP A 141 20.69 -1.65 8.41
CA ASP A 141 19.49 -2.46 8.61
C ASP A 141 18.28 -1.56 8.94
N TYR A 142 18.50 -0.49 9.72
CA TYR A 142 17.46 0.48 10.04
C TYR A 142 16.93 1.22 8.80
N LEU A 143 17.82 1.56 7.86
CA LEU A 143 17.45 2.16 6.58
C LEU A 143 16.65 1.20 5.69
N GLU A 144 17.03 -0.08 5.65
CA GLU A 144 16.28 -1.09 4.90
C GLU A 144 14.85 -1.24 5.43
N GLN A 145 14.67 -1.21 6.75
CA GLN A 145 13.35 -1.23 7.37
C GLN A 145 12.50 -0.01 6.98
N PHE A 146 13.08 1.20 6.95
CA PHE A 146 12.35 2.37 6.47
C PHE A 146 11.91 2.25 5.01
N LYS A 147 12.78 1.70 4.15
CA LYS A 147 12.44 1.45 2.74
C LYS A 147 11.33 0.42 2.59
N GLN A 148 11.28 -0.61 3.46
CA GLN A 148 10.19 -1.58 3.48
C GLN A 148 8.88 -0.94 3.94
N ILE A 149 8.91 -0.10 4.99
CA ILE A 149 7.73 0.64 5.46
C ILE A 149 7.20 1.56 4.36
N ARG A 150 8.06 2.30 3.66
CA ARG A 150 7.66 3.15 2.53
C ARG A 150 6.99 2.36 1.41
N LYS A 151 7.45 1.13 1.13
CA LYS A 151 6.84 0.24 0.13
C LYS A 151 5.45 -0.27 0.54
N MET A 152 5.17 -0.36 1.83
CA MET A 152 3.89 -0.87 2.34
C MET A 152 2.75 0.17 2.33
N GLY A 153 3.05 1.44 2.05
CA GLY A 153 2.09 2.54 1.98
C GLY A 153 2.24 3.56 3.12
N SER A 154 1.33 4.53 3.22
CA SER A 154 1.38 5.51 4.31
C SER A 154 1.10 4.84 5.65
N MET A 155 1.77 5.28 6.72
CA MET A 155 1.57 4.74 8.07
C MET A 155 0.11 4.80 8.53
N GLU A 156 -0.66 5.77 8.00
CA GLU A 156 -2.10 5.91 8.22
C GLU A 156 -2.90 4.71 7.69
N GLN A 157 -2.54 4.18 6.51
CA GLN A 157 -3.19 3.00 5.94
C GLN A 157 -2.88 1.74 6.76
N ILE A 158 -1.63 1.56 7.20
CA ILE A 158 -1.22 0.42 8.02
C ILE A 158 -1.90 0.47 9.40
N MET A 159 -1.99 1.65 10.02
CA MET A 159 -2.70 1.82 11.30
C MET A 159 -4.21 1.62 11.17
N GLY A 160 -4.81 1.97 10.03
CA GLY A 160 -6.21 1.68 9.72
C GLY A 160 -6.54 0.19 9.63
N MET A 161 -5.55 -0.66 9.39
CA MET A 161 -5.68 -2.12 9.22
C MET A 161 -5.44 -2.91 10.52
N LEU A 162 -5.02 -2.29 11.63
CA LEU A 162 -4.76 -2.97 12.90
C LEU A 162 -6.06 -3.11 13.75
N PRO A 163 -6.56 -4.35 13.97
CA PRO A 163 -7.76 -4.56 14.78
C PRO A 163 -7.50 -4.17 16.25
N GLY A 164 -8.40 -3.37 16.83
CA GLY A 164 -8.33 -2.94 18.24
C GLY A 164 -7.79 -1.52 18.49
N MET A 165 -7.31 -0.81 17.46
CA MET A 165 -6.83 0.58 17.59
C MET A 165 -7.82 1.66 17.08
N LYS A 166 -9.01 1.28 16.61
CA LYS A 166 -10.07 2.19 16.11
C LYS A 166 -10.61 3.22 17.14
N GLY A 167 -10.20 3.14 18.41
CA GLY A 167 -10.68 4.00 19.50
C GLY A 167 -9.62 4.85 20.21
N MET A 168 -8.33 4.69 19.92
CA MET A 168 -7.33 5.68 20.37
C MET A 168 -7.35 6.83 19.36
N ASN A 169 -7.49 8.06 19.83
CA ASN A 169 -7.40 9.26 18.99
C ASN A 169 -6.00 9.36 18.36
N VAL A 170 -5.81 8.74 17.20
CA VAL A 170 -4.57 8.83 16.40
C VAL A 170 -4.52 10.15 15.60
N LYS A 171 -5.57 10.98 15.65
CA LYS A 171 -5.56 12.31 15.01
C LYS A 171 -4.42 13.22 15.51
N ASP A 172 -3.91 12.97 16.71
CA ASP A 172 -2.80 13.73 17.29
C ASP A 172 -1.41 13.13 17.00
N ALA A 173 -1.35 11.92 16.45
CA ALA A 173 -0.12 11.33 15.95
C ALA A 173 -0.06 11.53 14.43
N LYS A 174 0.01 12.79 14.00
CA LYS A 174 0.53 13.11 12.66
C LYS A 174 1.98 12.62 12.63
N ILE A 175 2.18 11.37 12.26
CA ILE A 175 3.49 10.85 11.89
C ILE A 175 3.83 11.58 10.60
N ASP A 176 4.53 12.69 10.75
CA ASP A 176 4.98 13.52 9.65
C ASP A 176 5.83 12.65 8.72
N GLU A 177 5.34 12.36 7.51
CA GLU A 177 6.06 11.55 6.52
C GLU A 177 7.45 12.15 6.24
N ASN A 178 7.58 13.48 6.37
CA ASN A 178 8.86 14.16 6.24
C ASN A 178 9.87 13.77 7.33
N GLN A 179 9.44 13.22 8.48
CA GLN A 179 10.37 12.71 9.49
C GLN A 179 11.12 11.46 9.01
N ILE A 180 10.44 10.57 8.28
CA ILE A 180 11.08 9.38 7.71
C ILE A 180 12.12 9.81 6.67
N ASP A 181 11.78 10.79 5.83
CA ASP A 181 12.71 11.34 4.83
C ASP A 181 13.92 12.00 5.48
N ARG A 182 13.73 12.77 6.56
CA ARG A 182 14.83 13.36 7.34
C ARG A 182 15.72 12.29 7.97
N MET A 183 15.14 11.22 8.52
CA MET A 183 15.91 10.10 9.08
C MET A 183 16.72 9.38 8.00
N GLU A 184 16.14 9.15 6.82
CA GLU A 184 16.85 8.59 5.68
C GLU A 184 18.02 9.51 5.25
N ALA A 185 17.79 10.81 5.12
CA ALA A 185 18.83 11.78 4.79
C ALA A 185 19.99 11.77 5.79
N MET A 186 19.69 11.65 7.10
CA MET A 186 20.72 11.51 8.15
C MET A 186 21.56 10.26 7.95
N ILE A 187 20.95 9.09 7.70
CA ILE A 187 21.68 7.84 7.49
C ILE A 187 22.51 7.89 6.21
N LEU A 188 21.95 8.44 5.12
CA LEU A 188 22.65 8.58 3.84
C LEU A 188 23.86 9.52 3.93
N SER A 189 23.84 10.49 4.84
CA SER A 189 24.95 11.40 5.13
C SER A 189 26.07 10.78 5.99
N MET A 190 25.89 9.55 6.46
CA MET A 190 26.93 8.75 7.15
C MET A 190 27.77 7.97 6.15
N THR A 191 29.03 7.74 6.50
CA THR A 191 29.92 6.80 5.81
C THR A 191 29.54 5.34 6.14
N PRO A 192 29.87 4.35 5.30
CA PRO A 192 29.58 2.94 5.57
C PRO A 192 30.07 2.47 6.95
N LYS A 193 31.28 2.90 7.35
CA LYS A 193 31.85 2.59 8.67
C LYS A 193 31.01 3.13 9.83
N GLU A 194 30.44 4.32 9.68
CA GLU A 194 29.58 4.95 10.69
C GLU A 194 28.20 4.28 10.74
N ARG A 195 27.72 3.75 9.61
CA ARG A 195 26.45 3.01 9.56
C ARG A 195 26.54 1.66 10.26
N GLU A 196 27.65 0.95 10.04
CA GLU A 196 27.91 -0.36 10.64
C GLU A 196 28.26 -0.27 12.13
N LYS A 197 28.94 0.81 12.54
CA LYS A 197 29.37 1.02 13.93
C LYS A 197 28.89 2.37 14.45
N PRO A 198 27.66 2.46 14.96
CA PRO A 198 27.09 3.68 15.55
C PRO A 198 27.97 4.34 16.63
N ASP A 199 28.73 3.53 17.39
CA ASP A 199 29.56 3.97 18.52
C ASP A 199 30.67 4.95 18.12
N ILE A 200 31.08 4.98 16.84
CA ILE A 200 32.19 5.86 16.39
C ILE A 200 31.73 7.30 16.11
N ILE A 201 30.43 7.58 16.20
CA ILE A 201 29.83 8.89 15.87
C ILE A 201 30.11 9.90 16.99
N ASN A 202 31.26 10.57 16.88
CA ASN A 202 31.66 11.67 17.77
C ASN A 202 31.07 13.02 17.36
N GLY A 203 31.29 14.06 18.17
CA GLY A 203 30.73 15.40 17.93
C GLY A 203 31.12 16.05 16.59
N SER A 204 32.34 15.80 16.09
CA SER A 204 32.78 16.28 14.78
C SER A 204 32.00 15.61 13.64
N ARG A 205 31.83 14.28 13.71
CA ARG A 205 31.02 13.51 12.74
C ARG A 205 29.55 13.95 12.77
N LYS A 206 29.00 14.21 13.96
CA LYS A 206 27.62 14.70 14.10
C LYS A 206 27.40 16.02 13.38
N LYS A 207 28.34 16.97 13.49
CA LYS A 207 28.27 18.26 12.77
C LYS A 207 28.29 18.06 11.25
N ARG A 208 29.16 17.16 10.75
CA ARG A 208 29.24 16.83 9.32
C ARG A 208 27.96 16.17 8.81
N ILE A 209 27.44 15.19 9.53
CA ILE A 209 26.20 14.47 9.17
C ILE A 209 25.03 15.44 9.14
N ALA A 210 24.85 16.24 10.19
CA ALA A 210 23.77 17.23 10.28
C ALA A 210 23.81 18.23 9.11
N ALA A 211 25.00 18.75 8.77
CA ALA A 211 25.17 19.64 7.62
C ALA A 211 24.86 18.94 6.28
N GLY A 212 25.26 17.68 6.12
CA GLY A 212 25.00 16.88 4.91
C GLY A 212 23.53 16.50 4.72
N SER A 213 22.79 16.30 5.81
CA SER A 213 21.36 15.95 5.78
C SER A 213 20.43 17.15 5.81
N GLY A 214 20.95 18.38 5.95
CA GLY A 214 20.14 19.59 6.10
C GLY A 214 19.39 19.65 7.44
N THR A 215 19.91 18.97 8.47
CA THR A 215 19.27 18.87 9.80
C THR A 215 20.17 19.49 10.88
N THR A 216 19.65 19.62 12.09
CA THR A 216 20.42 20.10 13.24
C THR A 216 21.15 18.95 13.96
N VAL A 217 22.19 19.30 14.72
CA VAL A 217 22.89 18.34 15.60
C VAL A 217 21.97 17.80 16.70
N GLU A 218 20.99 18.59 17.13
CA GLU A 218 20.00 18.18 18.11
C GLU A 218 19.06 17.11 17.57
N GLU A 219 18.53 17.29 16.36
CA GLU A 219 17.71 16.29 15.68
C GLU A 219 18.49 14.98 15.48
N LEU A 220 19.76 15.07 15.06
CA LEU A 220 20.62 13.90 14.93
C LEU A 220 20.84 13.19 16.27
N ASN A 221 21.01 13.93 17.37
CA ASN A 221 21.13 13.33 18.70
C ASN A 221 19.84 12.62 19.15
N ARG A 222 18.67 13.18 18.82
CA ARG A 222 17.38 12.53 19.08
C ARG A 222 17.25 11.24 18.27
N PHE A 223 17.63 11.27 17.00
CA PHE A 223 17.64 10.11 16.13
C PHE A 223 18.54 8.98 16.67
N ILE A 224 19.78 9.31 17.06
CA ILE A 224 20.71 8.31 17.63
C ILE A 224 20.13 7.69 18.91
N LYS A 225 19.54 8.50 19.80
CA LYS A 225 18.88 7.98 21.01
C LYS A 225 17.70 7.06 20.70
N GLN A 226 16.87 7.40 19.71
CA GLN A 226 15.76 6.56 19.26
C GLN A 226 16.28 5.23 18.71
N PHE A 227 17.35 5.25 17.92
CA PHE A 227 17.99 4.05 17.41
C PHE A 227 18.54 3.17 18.55
N GLU A 228 19.23 3.74 19.55
CA GLU A 228 19.72 3.01 20.73
C GLU A 228 18.58 2.37 21.54
N GLN A 229 17.44 3.06 21.68
CA GLN A 229 16.24 2.52 22.32
C GLN A 229 15.67 1.35 21.55
N THR A 230 15.56 1.46 20.22
CA THR A 230 15.12 0.36 19.36
C THR A 230 16.08 -0.82 19.44
N GLN A 231 17.39 -0.58 19.43
CA GLN A 231 18.39 -1.64 19.59
C GLN A 231 18.29 -2.34 20.95
N LYS A 232 17.99 -1.59 22.02
CA LYS A 232 17.75 -2.15 23.37
C LYS A 232 16.48 -3.00 23.42
N LEU A 233 15.39 -2.54 22.82
CA LEU A 233 14.15 -3.32 22.71
C LEU A 233 14.40 -4.60 21.89
N MET A 234 15.06 -4.51 20.75
CA MET A 234 15.40 -5.67 19.92
C MET A 234 16.23 -6.69 20.70
N LYS A 235 17.25 -6.25 21.46
CA LYS A 235 18.04 -7.12 22.35
C LYS A 235 17.20 -7.81 23.43
N GLN A 236 16.18 -7.13 23.97
CA GLN A 236 15.27 -7.72 24.96
C GLN A 236 14.34 -8.77 24.34
N PHE A 237 13.90 -8.56 23.10
CA PHE A 237 13.09 -9.52 22.37
C PHE A 237 13.90 -10.77 21.96
N THR A 238 15.16 -10.61 21.57
CA THR A 238 16.04 -11.73 21.16
C THR A 238 16.68 -12.46 22.34
N GLY A 239 16.87 -11.77 23.48
CA GLY A 239 17.52 -12.26 24.70
C GLY A 239 16.72 -13.25 25.57
N GLY A 240 15.64 -13.87 25.07
CA GLY A 240 14.97 -14.99 25.76
C GLY A 240 13.51 -14.77 26.18
N GLY A 241 12.87 -13.65 25.81
CA GLY A 241 11.44 -13.40 26.11
C GLY A 241 10.47 -14.28 25.32
N MET A 242 10.82 -14.69 24.09
CA MET A 242 9.94 -15.50 23.24
C MET A 242 9.87 -16.99 23.62
N LYS A 243 10.92 -17.56 24.24
CA LYS A 243 10.88 -18.97 24.68
C LYS A 243 9.92 -19.19 25.86
N LYS A 244 9.68 -18.19 26.72
CA LYS A 244 8.74 -18.31 27.85
C LYS A 244 7.28 -18.09 27.47
N LYS A 245 6.97 -17.31 26.43
CA LYS A 245 5.58 -17.06 26.00
C LYS A 245 5.04 -18.08 24.99
N ARG A 246 5.90 -18.82 24.28
CA ARG A 246 5.46 -19.95 23.43
C ARG A 246 4.94 -21.16 24.23
N GLY A 247 5.30 -21.26 25.52
CA GLY A 247 4.77 -22.30 26.42
C GLY A 247 3.36 -22.00 26.98
N LEU A 248 2.86 -20.77 26.86
CA LEU A 248 1.54 -20.39 27.39
C LEU A 248 0.41 -20.41 26.35
N PHE A 249 0.73 -20.40 25.05
CA PHE A 249 -0.26 -20.43 23.95
C PHE A 249 -0.37 -21.79 23.25
N GLY A 250 0.31 -22.82 23.76
CA GLY A 250 0.36 -24.17 23.16
C GLY A 250 -0.50 -25.24 23.87
N LYS A 251 -1.26 -24.89 24.91
CA LYS A 251 -2.29 -25.80 25.44
C LYS A 251 -3.61 -25.45 24.80
N GLY A 252 -4.02 -26.30 23.86
CA GLY A 252 -5.29 -26.20 23.14
C GLY A 252 -6.47 -26.06 24.11
N PHE A 253 -7.39 -25.19 23.74
CA PHE A 253 -8.75 -25.24 24.27
C PHE A 253 -9.48 -26.41 23.59
N PRO A 254 -10.01 -27.38 24.34
CA PRO A 254 -10.96 -28.34 23.80
C PRO A 254 -12.34 -27.68 23.70
N PHE A 255 -13.11 -28.16 22.72
CA PHE A 255 -14.49 -27.80 22.35
C PHE A 255 -14.63 -26.60 21.39
#